data_AF-A0A1G6YN81-F1
#
_entry.id   AF-A0A1G6YN81-F1
#
_cell.length_a   1.000
_cell.length_b   1.000
_cell.length_c   1.000
_cell.angle_alpha   90.00
_cell.angle_beta   90.00
_cell.angle_gamma   90.00
#
_symmetry.space_group_name_H-M   'P 1'
#
loop_
_entity.id
_entity.type
_entity.pdbx_description
1 polymer ?
#
loop_
_entity_poly.entity_id
_entity_poly.type
_entity_poly.pdbx_seq_one_letter_code
_entity_poly.pdbx_strand_id
1 'polypeptide(L)'
;MNHKSPMRSRTRRGTAAALTVLTAAALGAAGAGMSNAGAAAPQQRQIASSVLGTDHRITLTALRSAEDGYAASVRLQVYTRSDGAWKESDRVTVGDVDGWFWYPLTGAGAVCRFSTASTEPAPLTVSLLVTPSIGCSEPVHYVVKEGRVYAG
;
A
#
# COMPACT_ATOMS: atom_id res chain seq x y z
N MET A 1 -17.24 56.16 -34.09
CA MET A 1 -16.70 55.43 -32.92
C MET A 1 -15.43 54.72 -33.36
N ASN A 2 -14.29 55.21 -32.87
CA ASN A 2 -12.93 54.66 -32.90
C ASN A 2 -12.09 55.70 -32.13
N HIS A 3 -11.83 55.48 -30.84
CA HIS A 3 -11.09 56.46 -30.03
C HIS A 3 -9.60 56.13 -30.06
N LYS A 4 -8.85 57.03 -30.70
CA LYS A 4 -7.39 57.14 -30.68
C LYS A 4 -6.90 57.53 -29.28
N SER A 5 -5.78 56.94 -28.88
CA SER A 5 -4.99 57.29 -27.69
C SER A 5 -4.48 58.74 -27.71
N PRO A 6 -4.24 59.33 -26.53
CA PRO A 6 -3.21 60.34 -26.37
C PRO A 6 -2.13 59.96 -25.34
N MET A 7 -0.92 60.43 -25.65
CA MET A 7 0.31 60.46 -24.84
C MET A 7 0.14 61.12 -23.46
N ARG A 8 1.00 60.74 -22.49
CA ARG A 8 2.03 61.65 -21.93
C ARG A 8 2.98 60.95 -20.96
N SER A 9 4.27 61.22 -21.15
CA SER A 9 5.36 60.86 -20.25
C SER A 9 5.37 61.69 -18.96
N ARG A 10 5.91 61.15 -17.86
CA ARG A 10 6.68 61.95 -16.89
C ARG A 10 7.69 61.12 -16.10
N THR A 11 8.90 61.65 -16.10
CA THR A 11 10.15 61.21 -15.47
C THR A 11 10.21 61.63 -13.99
N ARG A 12 10.82 60.84 -13.09
CA ARG A 12 11.96 61.20 -12.19
C ARG A 12 12.05 60.39 -10.87
N ARG A 13 13.24 59.80 -10.68
CA ARG A 13 14.21 59.87 -9.54
C ARG A 13 13.81 59.61 -8.08
N GLY A 14 14.73 58.89 -7.41
CA GLY A 14 15.01 58.90 -5.96
C GLY A 14 14.65 57.57 -5.28
N THR A 15 15.41 56.92 -4.41
CA THR A 15 16.59 57.26 -3.60
C THR A 15 17.14 55.94 -3.00
N ALA A 16 18.43 55.93 -2.66
CA ALA A 16 19.15 54.81 -2.05
C ALA A 16 18.78 54.54 -0.58
N ALA A 17 18.91 53.29 -0.14
CA ALA A 17 19.12 52.86 1.25
C ALA A 17 19.86 51.50 1.20
N ALA A 18 21.15 51.41 1.49
CA ALA A 18 21.83 51.47 2.80
C ALA A 18 21.81 50.12 3.56
N LEU A 19 23.02 49.68 3.91
CA LEU A 19 23.45 48.43 4.54
C LEU A 19 22.76 48.10 5.88
N THR A 20 22.73 46.79 6.20
CA THR A 20 23.33 46.13 7.40
C THR A 20 22.46 44.98 7.92
N VAL A 21 22.99 43.75 7.99
CA VAL A 21 22.73 42.76 9.08
C VAL A 21 23.91 41.76 9.05
N LEU A 22 24.95 41.96 9.87
CA LEU A 22 25.21 41.26 11.15
C LEU A 22 25.24 39.72 11.04
N THR A 23 26.45 39.19 10.95
CA THR A 23 26.78 37.79 11.25
C THR A 23 26.63 37.53 12.75
N ALA A 24 25.66 36.71 13.15
CA ALA A 24 25.58 36.13 14.48
C ALA A 24 25.73 34.61 14.39
N ALA A 25 26.88 34.13 14.86
CA ALA A 25 27.12 32.72 15.10
C ALA A 25 26.25 32.26 16.28
N ALA A 26 25.31 31.35 16.03
CA ALA A 26 24.63 30.61 17.08
C ALA A 26 25.26 29.22 17.17
N LEU A 27 25.85 28.96 18.34
CA LEU A 27 26.49 27.72 18.72
C LEU A 27 25.50 26.55 18.69
N GLY A 28 26.00 25.40 18.22
CA GLY A 28 25.29 24.14 18.29
C GLY A 28 24.97 23.76 19.73
N ALA A 29 23.69 23.58 20.01
CA ALA A 29 23.23 22.71 21.07
C ALA A 29 22.89 21.37 20.41
N ALA A 30 23.62 20.33 20.81
CA ALA A 30 23.37 18.95 20.43
C ALA A 30 21.91 18.61 20.75
N GLY A 31 21.10 18.46 19.70
CA GLY A 31 19.84 17.75 19.83
C GLY A 31 20.20 16.33 20.22
N ALA A 32 19.95 15.98 21.49
CA ALA A 32 19.85 14.59 21.89
C ALA A 32 18.76 13.97 21.01
N GLY A 33 19.19 13.36 19.90
CA GLY A 33 18.35 12.49 19.11
C GLY A 33 17.99 11.34 20.02
N MET A 34 16.87 11.46 20.73
CA MET A 34 16.12 10.30 21.15
C MET A 34 15.92 9.51 19.88
N SER A 35 16.73 8.47 19.71
CA SER A 35 16.40 7.40 18.79
C SER A 35 15.10 6.86 19.34
N ASN A 36 13.98 7.37 18.84
CA ASN A 36 12.82 6.52 18.71
C ASN A 36 13.40 5.31 17.98
N ALA A 37 13.61 4.21 18.71
CA ALA A 37 13.57 2.90 18.13
C ALA A 37 12.16 2.78 17.56
N GLY A 38 11.95 3.43 16.41
CA GLY A 38 10.69 3.47 15.72
C GLY A 38 10.40 2.02 15.42
N ALA A 39 9.25 1.55 15.88
CA ALA A 39 8.72 0.28 15.44
C ALA A 39 8.95 0.20 13.93
N ALA A 40 9.69 -0.81 13.48
CA ALA A 40 10.01 -0.97 12.08
C ALA A 40 8.69 -0.90 11.30
N ALA A 41 8.66 -0.15 10.20
CA ALA A 41 7.45 0.00 9.40
C ALA A 41 6.91 -1.40 9.05
N PRO A 42 5.58 -1.64 9.17
CA PRO A 42 4.99 -2.94 8.87
C PRO A 42 5.43 -3.43 7.48
N GLN A 43 6.09 -4.58 7.42
CA GLN A 43 6.53 -5.16 6.15
C GLN A 43 5.36 -5.91 5.51
N GLN A 44 5.05 -5.57 4.27
CA GLN A 44 3.98 -6.20 3.50
C GLN A 44 4.45 -6.53 2.10
N ARG A 45 3.94 -7.62 1.53
CA ARG A 45 4.24 -8.05 0.16
C ARG A 45 3.02 -8.65 -0.51
N GLN A 46 2.64 -8.15 -1.68
CA GLN A 46 1.65 -8.83 -2.51
C GLN A 46 2.26 -10.12 -3.05
N ILE A 47 1.58 -11.25 -2.82
CA ILE A 47 2.05 -12.59 -3.20
C ILE A 47 1.22 -13.17 -4.36
N ALA A 48 -0.02 -12.72 -4.56
CA ALA A 48 -0.82 -13.03 -5.73
C ALA A 48 -1.82 -11.92 -6.05
N SER A 49 -2.24 -11.84 -7.31
CA SER A 49 -3.38 -11.01 -7.72
C SER A 49 -4.07 -11.60 -8.95
N SER A 50 -5.40 -11.46 -9.00
CA SER A 50 -6.23 -11.82 -10.14
C SER A 50 -7.28 -10.74 -10.37
N VAL A 51 -7.66 -10.53 -11.63
CA VAL A 51 -8.76 -9.64 -12.02
C VAL A 51 -9.89 -10.52 -12.57
N LEU A 52 -11.10 -10.31 -12.05
CA LEU A 52 -12.31 -11.01 -12.43
C LEU A 52 -13.18 -10.07 -13.26
N GLY A 53 -13.36 -10.39 -14.55
CA GLY A 53 -14.02 -9.50 -15.49
C GLY A 53 -13.36 -8.12 -15.53
N THR A 54 -14.16 -7.06 -15.45
CA THR A 54 -13.69 -5.66 -15.48
C THR A 54 -13.75 -4.95 -14.13
N ASP A 55 -14.45 -5.54 -13.16
CA ASP A 55 -15.00 -4.79 -12.03
C ASP A 55 -14.46 -5.25 -10.68
N HIS A 56 -13.84 -6.44 -10.63
CA HIS A 56 -13.29 -7.02 -9.40
C HIS A 56 -11.81 -7.36 -9.55
N ARG A 57 -11.04 -7.08 -8.52
CA ARG A 57 -9.66 -7.53 -8.36
C ARG A 57 -9.51 -8.18 -7.00
N ILE A 58 -8.85 -9.33 -6.98
CA ILE A 58 -8.53 -10.06 -5.76
C ILE A 58 -7.02 -10.02 -5.59
N THR A 59 -6.55 -9.77 -4.37
CA THR A 59 -5.12 -9.84 -4.02
C THR A 59 -4.91 -10.69 -2.79
N LEU A 60 -3.77 -11.37 -2.73
CA LEU A 60 -3.22 -11.93 -1.51
C LEU A 60 -2.01 -11.09 -1.09
N THR A 61 -2.00 -10.62 0.15
CA THR A 61 -0.92 -9.82 0.74
C THR A 61 -0.40 -10.50 1.99
N ALA A 62 0.89 -10.84 2.00
CA ALA A 62 1.61 -11.26 3.19
C ALA A 62 1.95 -10.04 4.05
N LEU A 63 1.76 -10.16 5.36
CA LEU A 63 2.10 -9.16 6.37
C LEU A 63 3.03 -9.80 7.38
N ARG A 64 4.18 -9.20 7.61
CA ARG A 64 5.09 -9.66 8.66
C ARG A 64 4.55 -9.25 10.03
N SER A 65 4.61 -10.15 11.00
CA SER A 65 4.25 -9.81 12.37
C SER A 65 5.19 -8.73 12.92
N ALA A 66 4.64 -7.85 13.75
CA ALA A 66 5.40 -6.85 14.48
C ALA A 66 6.06 -7.44 15.74
N GLU A 67 5.53 -8.56 16.25
CA GLU A 67 5.96 -9.21 17.49
C GLU A 67 6.93 -10.36 17.20
N ASP A 68 6.69 -11.13 16.14
CA ASP A 68 7.59 -12.20 15.68
C ASP A 68 8.05 -11.97 14.23
N GLY A 69 9.33 -11.62 14.06
CA GLY A 69 9.91 -11.40 12.73
C GLY A 69 9.92 -12.63 11.81
N TYR A 70 9.63 -13.83 12.29
CA TYR A 70 9.50 -15.03 11.45
C TYR A 70 8.06 -15.34 11.09
N ALA A 71 7.10 -14.77 11.82
CA ALA A 71 5.68 -14.99 11.61
C ALA A 71 5.09 -14.00 10.59
N ALA A 72 4.01 -14.44 9.95
CA ALA A 72 3.27 -13.66 9.00
C ALA A 72 1.78 -14.01 9.00
N SER A 73 0.99 -12.99 8.68
CA SER A 73 -0.43 -13.11 8.38
C SER A 73 -0.65 -12.96 6.88
N VAL A 74 -1.69 -13.59 6.33
CA VAL A 74 -2.09 -13.41 4.93
C VAL A 74 -3.44 -12.72 4.87
N ARG A 75 -3.52 -11.60 4.14
CA ARG A 75 -4.77 -10.94 3.82
C ARG A 75 -5.22 -11.29 2.41
N LEU A 76 -6.48 -11.65 2.28
CA LEU A 76 -7.21 -11.73 1.03
C LEU A 76 -8.07 -10.48 0.94
N GLN A 77 -7.84 -9.68 -0.09
CA GLN A 77 -8.54 -8.42 -0.30
C GLN A 77 -9.28 -8.45 -1.64
N VAL A 78 -10.51 -7.95 -1.62
CA VAL A 78 -11.31 -7.72 -2.83
C VAL A 78 -11.36 -6.22 -3.06
N TYR A 79 -11.14 -5.83 -4.31
CA TYR A 79 -11.27 -4.46 -4.78
C TYR A 79 -12.35 -4.41 -5.84
N THR A 80 -13.21 -3.41 -5.76
CA THR A 80 -14.16 -3.05 -6.81
C THR A 80 -13.68 -1.82 -7.55
N ARG A 81 -14.08 -1.68 -8.82
CA ARG A 81 -13.77 -0.49 -9.60
C ARG A 81 -14.84 0.59 -9.34
N SER A 82 -14.41 1.74 -8.85
CA SER A 82 -15.27 2.91 -8.58
C SER A 82 -14.52 4.18 -8.97
N ASP A 83 -15.17 5.05 -9.75
CA ASP A 83 -14.57 6.29 -10.29
C ASP A 83 -13.27 6.04 -11.08
N GLY A 84 -13.21 4.92 -11.80
CA GLY A 84 -12.04 4.52 -12.59
C GLY A 84 -10.88 3.94 -11.77
N ALA A 85 -10.93 3.98 -10.44
CA ALA A 85 -9.92 3.47 -9.53
C ALA A 85 -10.35 2.17 -8.83
N TRP A 86 -9.39 1.38 -8.39
CA TRP A 86 -9.64 0.22 -7.53
C TRP A 86 -9.82 0.71 -6.09
N LYS A 87 -10.95 0.38 -5.48
CA LYS A 87 -11.24 0.64 -4.06
C LYS A 87 -11.46 -0.69 -3.36
N GLU A 88 -10.85 -0.88 -2.19
CA GLU A 88 -11.05 -2.10 -1.41
C GLU A 88 -12.51 -2.17 -0.98
N SER A 89 -13.18 -3.28 -1.29
CA SER A 89 -14.58 -3.53 -0.93
C SER A 89 -14.71 -4.46 0.27
N ASP A 90 -13.80 -5.44 0.40
CA ASP A 90 -13.80 -6.36 1.52
C ASP A 90 -12.42 -6.99 1.74
N ARG A 91 -12.22 -7.57 2.93
CA ARG A 91 -10.96 -8.19 3.35
C ARG A 91 -11.18 -9.25 4.41
N VAL A 92 -10.46 -10.37 4.28
CA VAL A 92 -10.37 -11.42 5.31
C VAL A 92 -8.93 -11.89 5.51
N THR A 93 -8.69 -12.60 6.61
CA THR A 93 -7.42 -13.32 6.85
C THR A 93 -7.53 -14.73 6.27
N VAL A 94 -6.45 -15.20 5.62
CA VAL A 94 -6.33 -16.59 5.17
C VAL A 94 -5.58 -17.39 6.24
N GLY A 95 -6.25 -18.41 6.78
CA GLY A 95 -5.74 -19.15 7.93
C GLY A 95 -5.68 -18.28 9.19
N ASP A 96 -4.76 -18.64 10.09
CA ASP A 96 -4.59 -17.94 11.35
C ASP A 96 -3.74 -16.67 11.21
N VAL A 97 -4.00 -15.69 12.08
CA VAL A 97 -3.13 -14.54 12.28
C VAL A 97 -1.77 -15.05 12.76
N ASP A 98 -0.71 -14.61 12.11
CA ASP A 98 0.67 -14.99 12.39
C ASP A 98 0.94 -16.51 12.29
N GLY A 99 0.05 -17.24 11.61
CA GLY A 99 0.17 -18.68 11.38
C GLY A 99 1.10 -19.08 10.24
N TRP A 100 1.67 -18.12 9.50
CA TRP A 100 2.54 -18.38 8.35
C TRP A 100 3.99 -18.00 8.63
N PHE A 101 4.92 -18.62 7.90
CA PHE A 101 6.34 -18.25 7.95
C PHE A 101 6.66 -17.17 6.91
N TRP A 102 7.13 -16.01 7.36
CA TRP A 102 7.39 -14.84 6.50
C TRP A 102 8.30 -15.14 5.31
N TYR A 103 9.40 -15.86 5.51
CA TYR A 103 10.39 -16.10 4.45
C TYR A 103 9.89 -17.08 3.37
N PRO A 104 9.32 -18.25 3.70
CA PRO A 104 8.62 -19.08 2.72
C PRO A 104 7.51 -18.33 1.98
N LEU A 105 6.66 -17.60 2.70
CA LEU A 105 5.48 -16.93 2.16
C LEU A 105 5.82 -15.75 1.21
N THR A 106 7.00 -15.17 1.34
CA THR A 106 7.46 -14.06 0.47
C THR A 106 8.48 -14.48 -0.57
N GLY A 107 8.84 -15.77 -0.60
CA GLY A 107 9.74 -16.38 -1.57
C GLY A 107 9.07 -16.78 -2.88
N ALA A 108 9.87 -17.33 -3.80
CA ALA A 108 9.35 -17.95 -5.02
C ALA A 108 8.58 -19.22 -4.68
N GLY A 109 7.44 -19.44 -5.35
CA GLY A 109 6.60 -20.62 -5.10
C GLY A 109 5.76 -20.54 -3.82
N ALA A 110 5.67 -19.38 -3.17
CA ALA A 110 4.86 -19.18 -1.97
C ALA A 110 3.37 -19.50 -2.16
N VAL A 111 2.86 -19.34 -3.39
CA VAL A 111 1.46 -19.57 -3.72
C VAL A 111 1.37 -20.85 -4.54
N CYS A 112 0.93 -21.92 -3.89
CA CYS A 112 0.75 -23.23 -4.53
C CYS A 112 -0.53 -23.27 -5.38
N ARG A 113 -1.59 -22.63 -4.90
CA ARG A 113 -2.84 -22.46 -5.65
C ARG A 113 -3.44 -21.10 -5.36
N PHE A 114 -3.77 -20.39 -6.42
CA PHE A 114 -4.62 -19.21 -6.37
C PHE A 114 -5.46 -19.22 -7.63
N SER A 115 -6.69 -19.75 -7.50
CA SER A 115 -7.58 -19.97 -8.64
C SER A 115 -8.92 -19.34 -8.37
N THR A 116 -9.46 -18.68 -9.39
CA THR A 116 -10.78 -18.04 -9.33
C THR A 116 -11.42 -18.03 -10.71
N ALA A 117 -12.73 -17.81 -10.78
CA ALA A 117 -13.49 -17.76 -12.03
C ALA A 117 -14.31 -16.46 -12.11
N SER A 118 -14.47 -15.94 -13.33
CA SER A 118 -15.31 -14.75 -13.59
C SER A 118 -16.79 -15.13 -13.66
N THR A 119 -17.32 -15.65 -12.56
CA THR A 119 -18.73 -16.02 -12.36
C THR A 119 -19.29 -15.24 -11.18
N GLU A 120 -20.62 -15.14 -11.07
CA GLU A 120 -21.27 -14.60 -9.87
C GLU A 120 -22.13 -15.72 -9.22
N PRO A 121 -21.78 -16.17 -8.00
CA PRO A 121 -20.63 -15.75 -7.21
C PRO A 121 -19.30 -16.33 -7.75
N ALA A 122 -18.18 -15.68 -7.45
CA ALA A 122 -16.86 -16.08 -7.93
C ALA A 122 -16.21 -17.05 -6.93
N PRO A 123 -15.98 -18.33 -7.30
CA PRO A 123 -15.25 -19.25 -6.45
C PRO A 123 -13.78 -18.81 -6.36
N LEU A 124 -13.17 -19.04 -5.20
CA LEU A 124 -11.77 -18.75 -4.94
C LEU A 124 -11.16 -19.89 -4.13
N THR A 125 -9.99 -20.37 -4.56
CA THR A 125 -9.21 -21.37 -3.83
C THR A 125 -7.81 -20.85 -3.59
N VAL A 126 -7.36 -20.96 -2.35
CA VAL A 126 -6.04 -20.53 -1.89
C VAL A 126 -5.32 -21.71 -1.25
N SER A 127 -4.09 -21.99 -1.68
CA SER A 127 -3.15 -22.88 -0.99
C SER A 127 -1.78 -22.25 -1.06
N LEU A 128 -1.09 -22.23 0.08
CA LEU A 128 0.17 -21.51 0.26
C LEU A 128 1.25 -22.45 0.78
N LEU A 129 2.51 -22.17 0.46
CA LEU A 129 3.63 -22.92 0.97
C LEU A 129 3.78 -22.66 2.48
N VAL A 130 3.68 -23.72 3.29
CA VAL A 130 3.89 -23.63 4.75
C VAL A 130 5.39 -23.50 5.02
N THR A 131 6.15 -24.51 4.62
CA THR A 131 7.62 -24.52 4.57
C THR A 131 8.06 -25.44 3.43
N PRO A 132 9.31 -25.34 2.93
CA PRO A 132 9.79 -26.23 1.88
C PRO A 132 9.68 -27.74 2.23
N SER A 133 9.84 -28.10 3.50
CA SER A 133 9.81 -29.49 3.94
C SER A 133 8.39 -30.03 4.16
N ILE A 134 7.44 -29.16 4.54
CA ILE A 134 6.03 -29.53 4.72
C ILE A 134 5.29 -29.52 3.38
N GLY A 135 5.63 -28.57 2.51
CA GLY A 135 4.95 -28.32 1.26
C GLY A 135 3.76 -27.37 1.43
N CYS A 136 2.78 -27.55 0.56
CA CYS A 136 1.61 -26.68 0.45
C CYS A 136 0.59 -26.98 1.55
N SER A 137 -0.10 -25.94 2.02
CA SER A 137 -1.25 -26.08 2.91
C SER A 137 -2.38 -26.81 2.19
N GLU A 138 -3.28 -27.41 2.98
CA GLU A 138 -4.60 -27.79 2.46
C GLU A 138 -5.28 -26.56 1.83
N PRO A 139 -5.99 -26.73 0.69
CA PRO A 139 -6.69 -25.63 0.06
C PRO A 139 -7.79 -25.07 0.95
N VAL A 140 -7.84 -23.75 1.07
CA VAL A 140 -8.93 -23.01 1.68
C VAL A 140 -9.82 -22.45 0.59
N HIS A 141 -11.12 -22.61 0.76
CA HIS A 141 -12.12 -22.18 -0.21
C HIS A 141 -12.86 -20.94 0.28
N TYR A 142 -13.05 -20.01 -0.64
CA TYR A 142 -13.80 -18.80 -0.45
C TYR A 142 -14.74 -18.61 -1.63
N VAL A 143 -15.75 -17.78 -1.41
CA VAL A 143 -16.65 -17.30 -2.44
C VAL A 143 -16.68 -15.78 -2.36
N VAL A 144 -16.46 -15.11 -3.48
CA VAL A 144 -16.68 -13.67 -3.59
C VAL A 144 -18.06 -13.44 -4.19
N LYS A 145 -18.92 -12.75 -3.44
CA LYS A 145 -20.27 -12.39 -3.88
C LYS A 145 -20.49 -10.91 -3.64
N GLU A 146 -20.93 -10.19 -4.66
CA GLU A 146 -21.22 -8.74 -4.56
C GLU A 146 -20.03 -7.94 -3.96
N GLY A 147 -18.80 -8.29 -4.34
CA GLY A 147 -17.57 -7.65 -3.84
C GLY A 147 -17.19 -8.01 -2.40
N ARG A 148 -17.87 -8.97 -1.78
CA ARG A 148 -17.62 -9.43 -0.40
C ARG A 148 -17.13 -10.87 -0.34
N VAL A 149 -16.34 -11.19 0.68
CA VAL A 149 -15.72 -12.52 0.84
C VAL A 149 -16.51 -13.35 1.85
N TYR A 150 -16.79 -14.59 1.47
CA TYR A 150 -17.45 -15.59 2.31
C TYR A 150 -16.63 -16.87 2.34
N ALA A 151 -16.72 -17.63 3.43
CA ALA A 151 -16.21 -19.00 3.46
C ALA A 151 -16.99 -19.83 2.41
N GLY A 152 -16.27 -20.65 1.66
CA GLY A 152 -16.81 -21.50 0.59
C GLY A 152 -17.02 -22.95 1.00
#